data_AF-A0AAD7AXV0-F1
#
_entry.id   AF-A0AAD7AXV0-F1
#
_cell.length_a   1.000
_cell.length_b   1.000
_cell.length_c   1.000
_cell.angle_alpha   90.00
_cell.angle_beta   90.00
_cell.angle_gamma   90.00
#
_symmetry.space_group_name_H-M   'P 1'
#
loop_
_entity.id
_entity.type
_entity.pdbx_description
1 polymer ?
#
loop_
_entity_poly.entity_id
_entity_poly.type
_entity_poly.pdbx_seq_one_letter_code
_entity_poly.pdbx_strand_id
1 'polypeptide(L)'
;MTTHGKAPTAGEVHSPCPGLNTLANHGYIPCSGKAITITEIMDAAVAGFNVANTSILQAAKFGLLSGLAFDTMDLDALALHNLVEHVTSISRQDWALGDNLHFNETLLRHGEHQPGLGLLHPRDGGADAEDAVGRFNRTEPQCYQHGQGASIAE
;
A
#
# COMPACT_ATOMS: atom_id res chain seq x y z
N MET A 1 22.44 -0.90 -14.51
CA MET A 1 21.26 -0.43 -15.27
C MET A 1 20.91 0.95 -14.75
N THR A 2 20.70 1.94 -15.62
CA THR A 2 20.24 3.28 -15.22
C THR A 2 18.73 3.22 -14.97
N THR A 3 18.30 3.39 -13.71
CA THR A 3 16.90 3.30 -13.28
C THR A 3 16.16 4.63 -13.51
N HIS A 4 15.96 4.99 -14.77
CA HIS A 4 15.15 6.17 -15.11
C HIS A 4 13.67 5.88 -14.87
N GLY A 5 13.00 6.75 -14.10
CA GLY A 5 11.57 6.61 -13.83
C GLY A 5 10.75 6.73 -15.12
N LYS A 6 9.81 5.80 -15.29
CA LYS A 6 8.88 5.74 -16.41
C LYS A 6 7.45 5.84 -15.90
N ALA A 7 6.60 6.57 -16.62
CA ALA A 7 5.17 6.55 -16.37
C ALA A 7 4.56 5.18 -16.76
N PRO A 8 3.54 4.71 -16.03
CA PRO A 8 2.81 3.51 -16.41
C PRO A 8 2.25 3.59 -17.83
N THR A 9 2.29 2.47 -18.54
CA THR A 9 1.72 2.27 -19.87
C THR A 9 0.52 1.34 -19.81
N ALA A 10 -0.34 1.39 -20.85
CA ALA A 10 -1.55 0.58 -20.89
C ALA A 10 -1.22 -0.92 -20.74
N GLY A 11 -1.80 -1.55 -19.72
CA GLY A 11 -1.61 -2.97 -19.39
C GLY A 11 -0.59 -3.27 -18.29
N GLU A 12 0.18 -2.28 -17.83
CA GLU A 12 0.94 -2.35 -16.59
C GLU A 12 -0.01 -2.17 -15.40
N VAL A 13 0.17 -2.99 -14.35
CA VAL A 13 -0.65 -2.92 -13.13
C VAL A 13 0.17 -2.42 -11.95
N HIS A 14 -0.52 -1.77 -11.01
CA HIS A 14 0.06 -1.17 -9.83
C HIS A 14 -0.70 -1.62 -8.60
N SER A 15 -0.11 -1.43 -7.43
CA SER A 15 -0.64 -1.81 -6.12
C SER A 15 -1.18 -0.60 -5.34
N PRO A 16 -1.90 -0.80 -4.23
CA PRO A 16 -2.16 0.28 -3.27
C PRO A 16 -0.88 0.78 -2.59
N CYS A 17 0.24 0.03 -2.66
CA CYS A 17 1.51 0.40 -2.06
C CYS A 17 2.33 1.37 -2.94
N PRO A 18 2.58 2.62 -2.50
CA PRO A 18 3.38 3.56 -3.27
C PRO A 18 4.84 3.10 -3.46
N GLY A 19 5.39 2.33 -2.51
CA GLY A 19 6.75 1.81 -2.58
C GLY A 19 6.93 0.81 -3.73
N LEU A 20 6.07 -0.21 -3.83
CA LEU A 20 6.14 -1.20 -4.91
C LEU A 20 5.89 -0.57 -6.28
N ASN A 21 4.95 0.38 -6.35
CA ASN A 21 4.68 1.11 -7.60
C ASN A 21 5.90 1.88 -8.08
N THR A 22 6.64 2.50 -7.17
CA THR A 22 7.87 3.21 -7.48
C THR A 22 8.95 2.24 -7.97
N LEU A 23 9.11 1.08 -7.32
CA LEU A 23 10.06 0.05 -7.77
C LEU A 23 9.74 -0.46 -9.18
N ALA A 24 8.45 -0.68 -9.50
CA ALA A 24 8.02 -1.10 -10.84
C ALA A 24 8.28 0.00 -11.89
N ASN A 25 7.95 1.26 -11.57
CA ASN A 25 8.16 2.41 -12.45
C ASN A 25 9.64 2.68 -12.75
N HIS A 26 10.53 2.27 -11.84
CA HIS A 26 11.99 2.39 -12.00
C HIS A 26 12.67 1.11 -12.49
N GLY A 27 11.89 0.04 -12.77
CA GLY A 27 12.40 -1.22 -13.29
C GLY A 27 13.21 -2.05 -12.30
N TYR A 28 13.03 -1.84 -10.99
CA TYR A 28 13.62 -2.71 -9.96
C TYR A 28 12.87 -4.03 -9.82
N ILE A 29 11.58 -4.03 -10.12
CA ILE A 29 10.72 -5.22 -10.30
C ILE A 29 10.07 -5.12 -11.70
N PRO A 30 9.46 -6.20 -12.23
CA PRO A 30 8.82 -6.16 -13.54
C PRO A 30 7.88 -4.96 -13.71
N CYS A 31 8.12 -4.12 -14.72
CA CYS A 31 7.27 -2.94 -15.00
C CYS A 31 5.81 -3.31 -15.28
N SER A 32 5.56 -4.54 -15.72
CA SER A 32 4.21 -5.08 -15.88
C SER A 32 3.40 -5.11 -14.58
N GLY A 33 4.08 -5.15 -13.42
CA GLY A 33 3.46 -5.34 -12.12
C GLY A 33 2.96 -6.77 -11.88
N LYS A 34 3.42 -7.75 -12.67
CA LYS A 34 2.90 -9.13 -12.66
C LYS A 34 3.98 -10.16 -12.40
N ALA A 35 3.56 -11.30 -11.87
CA ALA A 35 4.37 -12.48 -11.62
C ALA A 35 5.65 -12.19 -10.82
N ILE A 36 5.51 -11.39 -9.74
CA ILE A 36 6.65 -10.91 -8.94
C ILE A 36 6.88 -11.85 -7.76
N THR A 37 8.09 -12.36 -7.62
CA THR A 37 8.51 -13.24 -6.52
C THR A 37 8.87 -12.44 -5.26
N ILE A 38 8.82 -13.09 -4.08
CA ILE A 38 9.29 -12.49 -2.82
C ILE A 38 10.76 -12.04 -2.91
N THR A 39 11.61 -12.84 -3.57
CA THR A 39 13.03 -12.52 -3.74
C THR A 39 13.25 -11.26 -4.56
N GLU A 40 12.53 -11.08 -5.66
CA GLU A 40 12.61 -9.86 -6.47
C GLU A 40 12.18 -8.63 -5.65
N ILE A 41 11.15 -8.75 -4.83
CA ILE A 41 10.70 -7.65 -3.96
C ILE A 41 11.75 -7.29 -2.91
N MET A 42 12.36 -8.29 -2.27
CA MET A 42 13.40 -8.06 -1.26
C MET A 42 14.64 -7.40 -1.88
N ASP A 43 15.13 -7.93 -3.00
CA ASP A 43 16.29 -7.39 -3.69
C ASP A 43 16.03 -5.96 -4.21
N ALA A 44 14.82 -5.71 -4.74
CA ALA A 44 14.38 -4.39 -5.16
C ALA A 44 14.26 -3.41 -3.99
N ALA A 45 13.75 -3.83 -2.83
CA ALA A 45 13.64 -2.98 -1.65
C ALA A 45 15.01 -2.57 -1.10
N VAL A 46 15.99 -3.47 -1.11
CA VAL A 46 17.38 -3.15 -0.77
C VAL A 46 17.97 -2.20 -1.82
N ALA A 47 17.83 -2.51 -3.10
CA ALA A 47 18.46 -1.74 -4.16
C ALA A 47 17.84 -0.35 -4.41
N GLY A 48 16.52 -0.22 -4.25
CA GLY A 48 15.77 1.01 -4.50
C GLY A 48 15.60 1.89 -3.27
N PHE A 49 15.48 1.29 -2.08
CA PHE A 49 15.17 2.02 -0.85
C PHE A 49 16.14 1.77 0.32
N ASN A 50 17.13 0.89 0.15
CA ASN A 50 18.02 0.47 1.24
C ASN A 50 17.26 -0.09 2.46
N VAL A 51 16.16 -0.80 2.21
CA VAL A 51 15.36 -1.45 3.26
C VAL A 51 15.84 -2.88 3.48
N ALA A 52 16.14 -3.25 4.72
CA ALA A 52 16.57 -4.60 5.07
C ALA A 52 15.47 -5.65 4.78
N ASN A 53 15.86 -6.81 4.27
CA ASN A 53 14.93 -7.91 3.91
C ASN A 53 14.02 -8.32 5.08
N THR A 54 14.53 -8.27 6.31
CA THR A 54 13.76 -8.58 7.53
C THR A 54 12.53 -7.69 7.70
N SER A 55 12.57 -6.45 7.21
CA SER A 55 11.48 -5.49 7.34
C SER A 55 10.36 -5.70 6.30
N ILE A 56 10.67 -6.32 5.17
CA ILE A 56 9.75 -6.52 4.04
C ILE A 56 9.20 -7.95 3.99
N LEU A 57 9.96 -8.93 4.50
CA LEU A 57 9.67 -10.35 4.36
C LEU A 57 8.24 -10.75 4.77
N GLN A 58 7.75 -10.20 5.89
CA GLN A 58 6.41 -10.53 6.36
C GLN A 58 5.33 -9.99 5.42
N ALA A 59 5.45 -8.73 4.99
CA ALA A 59 4.52 -8.12 4.06
C ALA A 59 4.53 -8.82 2.70
N ALA A 60 5.71 -9.20 2.19
CA ALA A 60 5.85 -9.94 0.94
C ALA A 60 5.22 -11.35 1.02
N LYS A 61 5.35 -12.05 2.15
CA LYS A 61 4.69 -13.34 2.38
C LYS A 61 3.17 -13.23 2.42
N PHE A 62 2.63 -12.21 3.10
CA PHE A 62 1.19 -11.97 3.08
C PHE A 62 0.69 -11.60 1.68
N GLY A 63 1.49 -10.86 0.89
CA GLY A 63 1.15 -10.52 -0.49
C GLY A 63 0.95 -11.73 -1.42
N LEU A 64 1.60 -12.88 -1.16
CA LEU A 64 1.33 -14.11 -1.90
C LEU A 64 -0.09 -14.65 -1.69
N LEU A 65 -0.71 -14.36 -0.55
CA LEU A 65 -2.08 -14.78 -0.26
C LEU A 65 -3.12 -13.94 -1.00
N SER A 66 -2.71 -12.84 -1.63
CA SER A 66 -3.59 -11.96 -2.41
C SER A 66 -3.95 -12.53 -3.78
N GLY A 67 -3.20 -13.52 -4.27
CA GLY A 67 -3.39 -14.13 -5.59
C GLY A 67 -3.63 -15.64 -5.52
N LEU A 68 -3.75 -16.26 -6.70
CA LEU A 68 -3.90 -17.71 -6.85
C LEU A 68 -2.59 -18.42 -7.20
N ALA A 69 -1.53 -17.66 -7.49
CA ALA A 69 -0.22 -18.21 -7.81
C ALA A 69 0.52 -18.60 -6.51
N PHE A 70 1.35 -19.64 -6.60
CA PHE A 70 2.00 -20.22 -5.42
C PHE A 70 3.19 -19.41 -4.91
N ASP A 71 3.98 -18.83 -5.81
CA ASP A 71 5.28 -18.20 -5.52
C ASP A 71 5.43 -16.79 -6.08
N THR A 72 4.38 -16.28 -6.73
CA THR A 72 4.35 -14.96 -7.35
C THR A 72 3.09 -14.21 -6.98
N MET A 73 3.17 -12.88 -7.05
CA MET A 73 2.02 -12.00 -6.87
C MET A 73 1.97 -10.92 -7.95
N ASP A 74 0.76 -10.55 -8.32
CA ASP A 74 0.48 -9.38 -9.16
C ASP A 74 0.20 -8.18 -8.24
N LEU A 75 0.64 -6.99 -8.64
CA LEU A 75 0.59 -5.79 -7.78
C LEU A 75 -0.84 -5.33 -7.48
N ASP A 76 -1.75 -5.43 -8.46
CA ASP A 76 -3.16 -5.07 -8.31
C ASP A 76 -3.93 -6.03 -7.38
N ALA A 77 -3.52 -7.30 -7.33
CA ALA A 77 -4.08 -8.28 -6.39
C ALA A 77 -3.92 -7.84 -4.93
N LEU A 78 -2.91 -7.02 -4.61
CA LEU A 78 -2.69 -6.49 -3.27
C LEU A 78 -3.80 -5.54 -2.78
N ALA A 79 -4.73 -5.12 -3.64
CA ALA A 79 -5.96 -4.42 -3.24
C ALA A 79 -7.03 -5.34 -2.62
N LEU A 80 -6.74 -6.63 -2.42
CA LEU A 80 -7.61 -7.53 -1.68
C LEU A 80 -7.80 -7.03 -0.23
N HIS A 81 -9.03 -6.61 0.04
CA HIS A 81 -9.43 -6.04 1.33
C HIS A 81 -9.29 -7.03 2.49
N ASN A 82 -8.87 -6.52 3.66
CA ASN A 82 -8.67 -7.27 4.91
C ASN A 82 -7.55 -8.32 4.88
N LEU A 83 -6.57 -8.16 4.00
CA LEU A 83 -5.33 -8.96 4.03
C LEU A 83 -4.12 -8.09 4.35
N VAL A 84 -3.62 -7.35 3.36
CA VAL A 84 -2.60 -6.31 3.55
C VAL A 84 -3.22 -4.93 3.33
N GLU A 85 -4.12 -4.81 2.35
CA GLU A 85 -4.96 -3.62 2.18
C GLU A 85 -5.91 -3.48 3.36
N HIS A 86 -6.03 -2.25 3.86
CA HIS A 86 -6.80 -1.91 5.04
C HIS A 86 -7.43 -0.52 4.90
N VAL A 87 -8.52 -0.32 5.65
CA VAL A 87 -9.19 0.98 5.80
C VAL A 87 -8.29 2.02 6.45
N THR A 88 -8.68 3.29 6.44
CA THR A 88 -7.92 4.44 6.97
C THR A 88 -6.61 4.69 6.24
N SER A 89 -6.57 4.33 4.96
CA SER A 89 -5.42 4.63 4.10
C SER A 89 -5.20 6.14 3.97
N ILE A 90 -3.91 6.54 3.93
CA ILE A 90 -3.53 7.96 3.82
C ILE A 90 -3.95 8.55 2.46
N SER A 91 -3.94 7.75 1.41
CA SER A 91 -4.11 8.22 0.03
C SER A 91 -4.96 7.32 -0.86
N ARG A 92 -5.63 6.31 -0.31
CA ARG A 92 -6.55 5.40 -1.01
C ARG A 92 -7.90 5.46 -0.29
N GLN A 93 -9.00 5.34 -1.02
CA GLN A 93 -10.31 5.27 -0.38
C GLN A 93 -10.49 3.94 0.33
N ASP A 94 -11.35 3.92 1.35
CA ASP A 94 -11.74 2.67 1.97
C ASP A 94 -12.55 1.83 0.98
N TRP A 95 -12.36 0.50 0.99
CA TRP A 95 -12.99 -0.44 0.05
C TRP A 95 -14.52 -0.28 -0.03
N ALA A 96 -15.18 -0.04 1.10
CA ALA A 96 -16.63 0.10 1.14
C ALA A 96 -17.13 1.47 0.63
N LEU A 97 -16.24 2.47 0.49
CA LEU A 97 -16.55 3.79 -0.05
C LEU A 97 -16.18 3.95 -1.53
N GLY A 98 -15.26 3.13 -2.05
CA GLY A 98 -14.87 3.19 -3.46
C GLY A 98 -13.52 2.54 -3.79
N ASP A 99 -12.69 3.29 -4.52
CA ASP A 99 -11.44 2.79 -5.09
C ASP A 99 -10.31 2.73 -4.04
N ASN A 100 -10.06 1.52 -3.54
CA ASN A 100 -8.99 1.21 -2.58
C ASN A 100 -7.63 0.95 -3.22
N LEU A 101 -7.51 1.07 -4.54
CA LEU A 101 -6.28 0.79 -5.28
C LEU A 101 -5.55 2.07 -5.68
N HIS A 102 -6.25 2.99 -6.33
CA HIS A 102 -5.62 4.15 -6.96
C HIS A 102 -5.39 5.31 -6.00
N PHE A 103 -4.35 6.10 -6.32
CA PHE A 103 -4.04 7.31 -5.57
C PHE A 103 -5.19 8.32 -5.61
N ASN A 104 -5.54 8.84 -4.44
CA ASN A 104 -6.54 9.88 -4.25
C ASN A 104 -5.88 11.13 -3.64
N GLU A 105 -5.76 12.17 -4.47
CA GLU A 105 -5.14 13.45 -4.11
C GLU A 105 -5.90 14.16 -2.99
N THR A 106 -7.24 14.10 -2.99
CA THR A 106 -8.06 14.73 -1.96
C THR A 106 -7.74 14.17 -0.58
N LEU A 107 -7.63 12.85 -0.45
CA LEU A 107 -7.28 12.20 0.81
C LEU A 107 -5.87 12.57 1.29
N LEU A 108 -4.88 12.56 0.39
CA LEU A 108 -3.52 12.94 0.76
C LEU A 108 -3.48 14.40 1.24
N ARG A 109 -4.10 15.32 0.48
CA ARG A 109 -4.13 16.75 0.81
C ARG A 109 -4.83 17.06 2.13
N HIS A 110 -5.77 16.22 2.55
CA HIS A 110 -6.39 16.37 3.87
C HIS A 110 -5.40 16.11 5.01
N GLY A 111 -4.49 15.13 4.86
CA GLY A 111 -3.39 14.92 5.83
C GLY A 111 -2.35 16.06 5.80
N GLU A 112 -2.08 16.63 4.63
CA GLU A 112 -1.09 17.70 4.45
C GLU A 112 -1.50 19.09 4.98
N HIS A 113 -2.71 19.26 5.54
CA HIS A 113 -3.20 20.57 5.99
C HIS A 113 -2.50 21.12 7.25
N GLN A 114 -1.42 20.48 7.72
CA GLN A 114 -0.63 20.98 8.84
C GLN A 114 0.22 22.18 8.39
N PRO A 115 0.00 23.39 8.95
CA PRO A 115 0.68 24.59 8.48
C PRO A 115 2.16 24.59 8.90
N GLY A 116 3.08 24.57 7.93
CA GLY A 116 4.43 25.08 8.15
C GLY A 116 5.61 24.39 7.45
N LEU A 117 5.48 23.19 6.88
CA LEU A 117 6.62 22.51 6.25
C LEU A 117 6.18 21.70 5.03
N GLY A 118 6.82 21.92 3.88
CA GLY A 118 6.64 21.13 2.66
C GLY A 118 7.25 19.72 2.72
N LEU A 119 7.33 19.14 3.91
CA LEU A 119 7.90 17.81 4.20
C LEU A 119 7.02 17.16 5.27
N LEU A 120 6.52 15.94 4.98
CA LEU A 120 5.87 15.08 5.99
C LEU A 120 6.87 14.80 7.12
N HIS A 121 6.63 15.36 8.30
CA HIS A 121 7.53 15.22 9.43
C HIS A 121 7.10 14.00 10.29
N PRO A 122 8.02 13.21 10.86
CA PRO A 122 7.64 12.03 11.65
C PRO A 122 6.74 12.31 12.85
N ARG A 123 6.78 13.54 13.38
CA ARG A 123 5.89 13.98 14.48
C ARG A 123 4.44 14.15 14.02
N ASP A 124 4.23 14.36 12.73
CA ASP A 124 2.96 14.71 12.14
C ASP A 124 2.24 13.45 11.61
N GLY A 125 3.00 12.39 11.32
CA GLY A 125 2.44 11.11 10.83
C GLY A 125 1.45 10.44 11.79
N GLY A 126 1.60 10.67 13.10
CA GLY A 126 0.59 10.25 14.08
C GLY A 126 -0.72 11.02 13.89
N ALA A 127 -0.66 12.34 13.72
CA ALA A 127 -1.84 13.16 13.49
C ALA A 127 -2.51 12.85 12.14
N ASP A 128 -1.74 12.53 11.10
CA ASP A 128 -2.29 12.15 9.79
C ASP A 128 -3.05 10.81 9.88
N ALA A 129 -2.54 9.86 10.66
CA ALA A 129 -3.23 8.59 10.93
C ALA A 129 -4.50 8.83 11.76
N GLU A 130 -4.46 9.67 12.79
CA GLU A 130 -5.63 10.03 13.60
C GLU A 130 -6.70 10.74 12.76
N ASP A 131 -6.33 11.62 11.83
CA ASP A 131 -7.31 12.24 10.93
C ASP A 131 -7.93 11.20 9.97
N ALA A 132 -7.14 10.24 9.47
CA ALA A 132 -7.66 9.14 8.67
C ALA A 132 -8.67 8.27 9.43
N VAL A 133 -8.36 7.91 10.68
CA VAL A 133 -9.27 7.20 11.58
C VAL A 133 -10.52 8.05 11.88
N GLY A 134 -10.35 9.34 12.11
CA GLY A 134 -11.44 10.28 12.34
C GLY A 134 -12.40 10.36 11.15
N ARG A 135 -11.87 10.36 9.92
CA ARG A 135 -12.67 10.31 8.68
C ARG A 135 -13.45 9.01 8.58
N PHE A 136 -12.78 7.88 8.73
CA PHE A 136 -13.41 6.55 8.70
C PHE A 136 -14.55 6.43 9.71
N ASN A 137 -14.35 6.88 10.96
CA ASN A 137 -15.40 6.85 11.99
C ASN A 137 -16.64 7.67 11.63
N ARG A 138 -16.52 8.70 10.78
CA ARG A 138 -17.67 9.50 10.31
C ARG A 138 -18.41 8.85 9.15
N THR A 139 -17.73 8.07 8.33
CA THR A 139 -18.26 7.52 7.07
C THR A 139 -18.64 6.04 7.18
N GLU A 140 -17.99 5.28 8.05
CA GLU A 140 -18.10 3.81 8.14
C GLU A 140 -18.25 3.26 9.59
N PRO A 141 -19.24 3.71 10.37
CA PRO A 141 -19.41 3.24 11.76
C PRO A 141 -19.67 1.73 11.88
N GLN A 142 -20.04 1.05 10.78
CA GLN A 142 -20.36 -0.38 10.76
C GLN A 142 -19.13 -1.28 10.56
N CYS A 143 -18.03 -0.77 9.99
CA CYS A 143 -16.82 -1.56 9.74
C CYS A 143 -16.02 -1.82 11.03
N TYR A 144 -16.16 -0.97 12.06
CA TYR A 144 -15.57 -1.18 13.40
C TYR A 144 -16.05 -2.49 14.07
N GLN A 145 -17.25 -2.96 13.74
CA GLN A 145 -17.84 -4.18 14.31
C GLN A 145 -17.20 -5.46 13.74
N HIS A 146 -16.66 -5.43 12.51
CA HIS A 146 -16.01 -6.62 11.91
C HIS A 146 -14.59 -6.84 12.44
N GLY A 147 -13.89 -5.80 12.88
CA GLY A 147 -12.56 -5.92 13.49
C GLY A 147 -12.55 -6.39 14.95
N GLN A 148 -13.67 -6.29 15.68
CA GLN A 148 -13.81 -6.77 17.07
C GLN A 148 -14.47 -8.15 17.19
N GLY A 149 -14.87 -8.77 16.08
CA GLY A 149 -15.52 -10.09 16.06
C GLY A 149 -14.57 -11.29 16.05
N ALA A 150 -13.26 -11.09 15.84
CA ALA A 150 -12.27 -12.16 15.90
C ALA A 150 -11.76 -12.36 17.33
N SER A 151 -12.66 -12.70 18.25
CA SER A 151 -12.28 -13.45 19.44
C SER A 151 -11.77 -14.81 18.94
N ILE A 152 -10.46 -15.04 19.09
CA ILE A 152 -9.95 -16.40 19.17
C ILE A 152 -10.61 -17.04 20.39
N ALA A 153 -11.56 -17.93 20.13
CA ALA A 153 -12.02 -18.87 21.13
C ALA A 153 -10.89 -19.88 21.34
N GLU A 154 -10.19 -19.76 22.47
CA GLU A 154 -9.66 -20.90 23.24
C GLU A 154 -10.06 -20.71 24.71
#